data_AF-S0DG93-F1
#
_entry.id   AF-S0DG93-F1
#
_cell.length_a   1.000
_cell.length_b   1.000
_cell.length_c   1.000
_cell.angle_alpha   90.00
_cell.angle_beta   90.00
_cell.angle_gamma   90.00
#
_symmetry.space_group_name_H-M   'P 1'
#
loop_
_entity.id
_entity.type
_entity.pdbx_description
1 polymer ?
#
loop_
_entity_poly.entity_id
_entity_poly.type
_entity_poly.pdbx_seq_one_letter_code
_entity_poly.pdbx_strand_id
1 'polypeptide(L)' 'MYLLFLVCFFFVFFFFMKFELMFLLVCLEMIFMFIVFSVSMGMGVVWLGLVLLCISACEGVLGVTFLVVLNMYYMGFFQK' A
#
# COMPACT_ATOMS: atom_id res chain seq x y z
N MET A 1 -11.27 -16.88 4.78
CA MET A 1 -11.52 -17.40 3.41
C MET A 1 -11.39 -16.30 2.37
N TYR A 2 -12.23 -15.25 2.36
CA TYR A 2 -12.14 -14.17 1.36
C TYR A 2 -10.83 -13.36 1.39
N LEU A 3 -10.29 -13.07 2.58
CA LEU A 3 -9.04 -12.30 2.72
C LEU A 3 -7.83 -13.03 2.13
N LEU A 4 -7.73 -14.35 2.36
CA LEU A 4 -6.69 -15.21 1.79
C LEU A 4 -6.79 -15.32 0.27
N PHE A 5 -8.00 -15.38 -0.27
CA PHE A 5 -8.23 -15.43 -1.71
C PHE A 5 -7.81 -14.12 -2.40
N LEU A 6 -8.03 -12.98 -1.73
CA LEU A 6 -7.68 -11.65 -2.21
C LEU A 6 -6.16 -11.43 -2.19
N VAL A 7 -5.47 -11.91 -1.15
CA VAL A 7 -3.99 -11.91 -1.10
C VAL A 7 -3.40 -12.79 -2.22
N CYS A 8 -3.96 -13.97 -2.47
CA CYS A 8 -3.55 -14.81 -3.60
C CYS A 8 -3.79 -14.14 -4.96
N PHE A 9 -4.92 -13.44 -5.13
CA PHE A 9 -5.21 -12.69 -6.35
C PHE A 9 -4.19 -11.58 -6.59
N PHE A 10 -3.82 -10.82 -5.55
CA PHE A 10 -2.76 -9.83 -5.65
C PHE A 10 -1.40 -10.44 -5.98
N PHE A 11 -1.06 -11.59 -5.38
CA PHE A 11 0.21 -12.28 -5.68
C PHE A 11 0.32 -12.69 -7.16
N VAL A 12 -0.78 -13.17 -7.75
CA VAL A 12 -0.85 -13.50 -9.18
C VAL A 12 -0.76 -12.23 -10.05
N PHE A 13 -1.40 -11.15 -9.62
CA PHE A 13 -1.35 -9.86 -10.34
C PHE A 13 0.07 -9.26 -10.36
N PHE A 14 0.80 -9.36 -9.24
CA PHE A 14 2.20 -8.97 -9.13
C PHE A 14 3.14 -9.78 -10.02
N PHE A 15 2.83 -11.04 -10.29
CA PHE A 15 3.65 -11.89 -11.16
C PHE A 15 3.56 -11.46 -12.64
N PHE A 16 2.43 -10.89 -13.06
CA PHE A 16 2.19 -10.47 -14.46
C PHE A 16 2.58 -9.02 -14.75
N MET A 17 2.40 -8.12 -13.80
CA MET A 17 2.74 -6.70 -13.96
C MET A 17 4.22 -6.52 -13.66
N LYS A 18 5.03 -6.26 -14.67
CA LYS A 18 6.47 -5.98 -14.56
C LYS A 18 6.75 -4.83 -13.57
N PHE A 19 6.86 -5.13 -12.28
CA PHE A 19 7.39 -4.31 -11.17
C PHE A 19 7.31 -2.79 -11.34
N GLU A 20 6.14 -2.26 -11.71
CA GLU A 20 5.91 -0.83 -11.60
C GLU A 20 5.70 -0.50 -10.12
N LEU A 21 6.72 0.09 -9.49
CA LEU A 21 6.74 0.45 -8.07
C LEU A 21 5.49 1.22 -7.63
N MET A 22 4.91 2.04 -8.52
CA MET A 22 3.68 2.78 -8.25
C MET A 22 2.48 1.84 -8.10
N PHE A 23 2.37 0.81 -8.95
CA PHE A 23 1.32 -0.19 -8.86
C PHE A 23 1.47 -1.04 -7.59
N LEU A 24 2.72 -1.29 -7.17
CA LEU A 24 3.00 -1.98 -5.92
C LEU A 24 2.44 -1.24 -4.70
N LEU A 25 2.66 0.08 -4.65
CA LEU A 25 2.13 0.96 -3.62
C LEU A 25 0.59 0.95 -3.57
N VAL A 26 -0.06 1.03 -4.73
CA VAL A 26 -1.53 0.98 -4.82
C VAL A 26 -2.08 -0.36 -4.32
N CYS A 27 -1.44 -1.47 -4.68
CA CYS A 27 -1.83 -2.79 -4.16
C CYS A 27 -1.70 -2.88 -2.63
N LEU A 28 -0.69 -2.25 -2.05
CA LEU A 28 -0.43 -2.27 -0.61
C LEU A 28 -1.49 -1.46 0.16
N GLU A 29 -1.87 -0.29 -0.36
CA GLU A 29 -3.01 0.51 0.16
C GLU A 29 -4.32 -0.28 0.13
N MET A 30 -4.60 -1.00 -0.96
CA MET A 30 -5.82 -1.81 -1.08
C MET A 30 -5.90 -2.90 -0.01
N ILE A 31 -4.77 -3.54 0.31
CA ILE A 31 -4.70 -4.54 1.38
C ILE A 31 -4.94 -3.89 2.75
N PHE A 32 -4.31 -2.74 3.01
CA PHE A 32 -4.48 -2.01 4.26
C PHE A 32 -5.91 -1.54 4.48
N MET A 33 -6.57 -1.03 3.45
CA MET A 33 -7.98 -0.62 3.51
C MET A 33 -8.90 -1.80 3.80
N PHE A 34 -8.59 -2.99 3.28
CA PHE A 34 -9.35 -4.20 3.58
C PHE A 34 -9.19 -4.63 5.04
N ILE A 35 -7.98 -4.52 5.60
CA ILE A 35 -7.70 -4.77 7.01
C ILE A 35 -8.50 -3.79 7.89
N VAL A 36 -8.45 -2.50 7.59
CA VAL A 36 -9.24 -1.48 8.30
C VAL A 36 -10.73 -1.82 8.29
N PHE A 37 -11.27 -2.15 7.12
CA PHE A 37 -12.68 -2.51 6.98
C PHE A 37 -13.04 -3.75 7.80
N SER A 38 -12.19 -4.79 7.79
CA SER A 38 -12.40 -6.01 8.57
C SER A 38 -12.37 -5.76 10.08
N VAL A 39 -11.50 -4.85 10.54
CA VAL A 39 -11.39 -4.48 11.96
C VAL A 39 -12.59 -3.64 12.38
N SER A 40 -12.96 -2.63 11.59
CA SER A 40 -14.04 -1.71 11.92
C SER A 40 -15.41 -2.41 11.93
N MET A 41 -15.67 -3.27 10.94
CA MET A 41 -16.94 -3.99 10.81
C MET A 41 -16.98 -5.30 11.61
N GLY A 42 -15.86 -6.01 11.70
CA GLY A 42 -15.81 -7.34 12.33
C GLY A 42 -15.73 -7.28 13.85
N MET A 43 -14.89 -6.41 14.41
CA MET A 43 -14.72 -6.28 15.86
C MET A 43 -15.58 -5.16 16.47
N GLY A 44 -16.16 -4.28 15.65
CA GLY A 44 -16.93 -3.12 16.11
C GLY A 44 -16.10 -2.02 16.77
N VAL A 45 -14.76 -2.14 16.74
CA VAL A 45 -13.83 -1.17 17.34
C VAL A 45 -13.45 -0.10 16.32
N VAL A 46 -14.37 0.84 16.09
CA VAL A 46 -14.21 1.92 15.10
C VAL A 46 -12.96 2.76 15.37
N TRP A 47 -12.63 2.99 16.64
CA TRP A 47 -11.45 3.77 17.03
C TRP A 47 -10.13 3.15 16.54
N LEU A 48 -9.99 1.83 16.63
CA LEU A 48 -8.81 1.13 16.14
C LEU A 48 -8.73 1.19 14.60
N GLY A 49 -9.87 1.10 13.92
CA GLY A 49 -9.95 1.30 12.47
C GLY A 49 -9.46 2.69 12.03
N LEU A 50 -9.84 3.74 12.76
CA LEU A 50 -9.37 5.11 12.48
C LEU A 50 -7.86 5.27 12.67
N VAL A 51 -7.30 4.68 13.74
CA VAL A 51 -5.85 4.71 13.99
C VAL A 51 -5.09 4.00 12.86
N LEU A 52 -5.58 2.83 12.42
CA LEU A 52 -4.98 2.10 11.30
C LEU A 52 -5.05 2.88 9.98
N LEU A 53 -6.15 3.60 9.74
CA LEU A 53 -6.30 4.49 8.60
C LEU A 53 -5.25 5.62 8.61
N CYS A 54 -5.03 6.26 9.76
CA CYS A 54 -3.99 7.28 9.89
C CYS A 54 -2.59 6.73 9.63
N ILE A 55 -2.29 5.53 10.13
CA ILE A 55 -1.00 4.87 9.88
C ILE A 55 -0.83 4.55 8.38
N SER A 56 -1.88 4.05 7.73
CA SER A 56 -1.86 3.76 6.28
C SER A 56 -1.60 5.02 5.44
N ALA A 57 -2.22 6.14 5.78
CA ALA A 57 -2.00 7.40 5.06
C ALA A 57 -0.54 7.88 5.20
N CYS A 58 0.07 7.73 6.39
CA CYS A 58 1.48 8.06 6.60
C CYS A 58 2.42 7.17 5.77
N GLU A 59 2.13 5.87 5.69
CA GLU A 59 2.89 4.92 4.87
C GLU A 59 2.82 5.28 3.37
N GLY A 60 1.62 5.59 2.86
CA GLY A 60 1.44 6.02 1.47
C GLY A 60 2.25 7.27 1.12
N VAL A 61 2.26 8.29 1.99
CA VAL A 61 3.07 9.50 1.78
C VAL A 61 4.58 9.18 1.77
N LEU A 62 5.05 8.33 2.69
CA LEU A 62 6.45 7.89 2.71
C LEU A 62 6.82 7.09 1.45
N GLY A 63 5.95 6.22 0.98
CA GLY A 63 6.16 5.45 -0.24
C GLY A 63 6.24 6.32 -1.50
N VAL A 64 5.33 7.28 -1.64
CA VAL A 64 5.34 8.22 -2.79
C VAL A 64 6.57 9.13 -2.74
N THR A 65 6.91 9.67 -1.57
CA THR A 65 8.11 10.53 -1.43
C THR A 65 9.39 9.76 -1.73
N PHE A 66 9.50 8.50 -1.30
CA PHE A 66 10.61 7.63 -1.67
C PHE A 66 10.72 7.42 -3.18
N LEU A 67 9.58 7.19 -3.86
CA LEU A 67 9.52 7.00 -5.31
C LEU A 67 9.97 8.27 -6.06
N VAL A 68 9.54 9.45 -5.61
CA VAL A 68 9.98 10.74 -6.15
C VAL A 68 11.48 10.93 -5.97
N VAL A 69 12.03 10.62 -4.78
CA VAL A 69 13.47 10.71 -4.51
C VAL A 69 14.27 9.79 -5.42
N LEU A 70 13.85 8.53 -5.59
CA LEU A 70 14.50 7.60 -6.53
C LEU A 70 14.48 8.15 -7.95
N ASN A 71 13.35 8.71 -8.40
CA ASN A 71 13.25 9.27 -9.73
C ASN A 71 14.18 10.48 -9.93
N MET A 72 14.32 11.35 -8.92
CA MET A 72 15.29 12.44 -8.94
C MET A 72 16.75 11.96 -9.00
N TYR A 73 17.08 10.85 -8.32
CA TYR A 73 18.40 10.21 -8.44
C TYR A 73 18.64 9.67 -9.86
N TYR A 74 17.66 9.00 -10.46
CA TYR A 74 17.77 8.47 -11.83
C TYR A 74 17.86 9.57 -12.90
N MET A 75 17.22 10.72 -12.70
CA MET A 75 17.34 11.88 -13.59
C MET A 75 18.61 12.71 -13.37
N GLY A 76 19.50 12.30 -12.45
CA GLY A 76 20.82 12.93 -12.27
C GLY A 76 20.81 14.24 -11.48
N PHE A 77 19.70 14.65 -10.86
CA PHE A 77 19.63 15.91 -10.10
C PHE A 77 20.52 15.93 -8.85
N PHE A 78 20.92 14.75 -8.35
CA PHE A 78 21.84 14.58 -7.21
C PHE A 78 23.25 14.13 -7.61
N GLN A 79 23.60 14.10 -8.90
CA GLN A 79 25.00 13.92 -9.32
C GLN A 79 25.77 15.23 -9.09
N LYS A 80 26.33 15.36 -7.89
CA LYS A 80 27.59 16.08 -7.67
C LYS A 80 28.74 15.09 -7.70
#